data_AF-A0A926J8T6-F1
#
_entry.id   AF-A0A926J8T6-F1
#
_cell.length_a   1.000
_cell.length_b   1.000
_cell.length_c   1.000
_cell.angle_alpha   90.00
_cell.angle_beta   90.00
_cell.angle_gamma   90.00
#
_symmetry.space_group_name_H-M   'P 1'
#
loop_
_entity.id
_entity.type
_entity.pdbx_description
1 polymer ?
#
loop_
_entity_poly.entity_id
_entity_poly.type
_entity_poly.pdbx_seq_one_letter_code
_entity_poly.pdbx_strand_id
1 'polypeptide(L)'
;MWLRFVPLALIGACMAPAPGRYAEPAARVAYGDLTFKAPAGRAELHQRVEAAARQFCRRHGKDVTPGELRLDASYCLEMLRASIVDAMPREIRKYYGLARREAGMRRRRR
;
A
#
# COMPACT_ATOMS: atom_id res chain seq x y z
N MET A 1 -58.39 -44.68 5.65
CA MET A 1 -58.73 -43.28 5.30
C MET A 1 -58.06 -42.41 6.37
N TRP A 2 -57.27 -41.41 5.95
CA TRP A 2 -56.53 -40.40 6.75
C TRP A 2 -55.11 -40.80 7.16
N LEU A 3 -54.08 -39.95 7.05
CA LEU A 3 -53.89 -38.65 6.40
C LEU A 3 -52.38 -38.55 6.12
N ARG A 4 -52.00 -38.14 4.91
CA ARG A 4 -50.64 -37.73 4.56
C ARG A 4 -50.24 -36.54 5.44
N PHE A 5 -49.23 -36.68 6.28
CA PHE A 5 -48.54 -35.53 6.89
C PHE A 5 -47.16 -35.38 6.26
N VAL A 6 -47.09 -34.46 5.30
CA VAL A 6 -45.86 -33.97 4.69
C VAL A 6 -45.29 -32.90 5.64
N PRO A 7 -44.09 -33.05 6.22
CA PRO A 7 -43.43 -31.92 6.86
C PRO A 7 -42.72 -31.12 5.76
N LEU A 8 -43.45 -30.14 5.20
CA LEU A 8 -42.92 -29.14 4.29
C LEU A 8 -42.68 -27.85 5.10
N ALA A 9 -41.56 -27.77 5.81
CA ALA A 9 -41.07 -26.59 6.53
C ALA A 9 -39.78 -26.99 7.26
N LEU A 10 -38.61 -26.36 7.20
CA LEU A 10 -38.20 -25.03 6.77
C LEU A 10 -36.72 -25.13 6.38
N ILE A 11 -36.38 -25.02 5.09
CA ILE A 11 -34.99 -24.72 4.70
C ILE A 11 -34.86 -23.20 4.84
N GLY A 12 -34.56 -22.76 6.06
CA GLY A 12 -34.10 -21.40 6.33
C GLY A 12 -32.75 -21.21 5.65
N ALA A 13 -32.76 -20.74 4.41
CA ALA A 13 -31.58 -20.24 3.75
C ALA A 13 -31.15 -18.95 4.47
N CYS A 14 -30.29 -19.08 5.47
CA CYS A 14 -29.45 -17.97 5.91
C CYS A 14 -28.55 -17.59 4.74
N MET A 15 -29.04 -16.71 3.85
CA MET A 15 -28.16 -15.90 3.03
C MET A 15 -27.46 -14.92 3.98
N ALA A 16 -26.40 -15.41 4.64
CA ALA A 16 -25.42 -14.52 5.22
C ALA A 16 -24.86 -13.68 4.05
N PRO A 17 -24.95 -12.34 4.09
CA PRO A 17 -24.25 -11.53 3.12
C PRO A 17 -22.77 -11.91 3.22
N ALA A 18 -22.20 -12.43 2.13
CA ALA A 18 -20.78 -12.69 2.06
C ALA A 18 -20.08 -11.38 2.48
N PRO A 19 -19.15 -11.41 3.45
CA PRO A 19 -18.45 -10.20 3.85
C PRO A 19 -17.83 -9.63 2.58
N GLY A 20 -18.32 -8.45 2.17
CA GLY A 20 -17.73 -7.70 1.09
C GLY A 20 -16.25 -7.59 1.43
N ARG A 21 -15.40 -8.20 0.60
CA ARG A 21 -13.95 -8.14 0.79
C ARG A 21 -13.56 -6.67 0.69
N TYR A 22 -13.50 -5.97 1.82
CA TYR A 22 -12.84 -4.68 1.89
C TYR A 22 -11.38 -4.97 1.53
N ALA A 23 -11.05 -4.70 0.26
CA ALA A 23 -9.67 -4.80 -0.19
C ALA A 23 -8.87 -3.80 0.64
N GLU A 24 -7.94 -4.31 1.44
CA GLU A 24 -7.06 -3.47 2.23
C GLU A 24 -6.33 -2.51 1.28
N PRO A 25 -6.33 -1.19 1.57
CA PRO A 25 -5.71 -0.23 0.67
C PRO A 25 -4.22 -0.55 0.54
N ALA A 26 -3.75 -0.77 -0.68
CA ALA A 26 -2.37 -1.13 -0.98
C ALA A 26 -1.70 -0.12 -1.92
N ALA A 27 -0.49 0.31 -1.58
CA ALA A 27 0.37 1.07 -2.49
C ALA A 27 1.22 0.09 -3.32
N ARG A 28 1.29 0.32 -4.64
CA ARG A 28 2.09 -0.50 -5.57
C ARG A 28 3.07 0.37 -6.33
N VAL A 29 4.29 -0.14 -6.53
CA VAL A 29 5.34 0.53 -7.31
C VAL A 29 5.86 -0.44 -8.35
N ALA A 30 5.73 -0.09 -9.62
CA ALA A 30 6.37 -0.81 -10.72
C ALA A 30 7.79 -0.27 -10.93
N TYR A 31 8.76 -1.16 -11.01
CA TYR A 31 10.18 -0.82 -11.16
C TYR A 31 10.96 -1.80 -12.04
N GLY A 32 10.31 -2.78 -12.67
CA GLY A 32 10.96 -3.77 -13.52
C GLY A 32 11.54 -3.19 -14.83
N ASP A 33 11.07 -2.01 -15.22
CA ASP A 33 11.51 -1.23 -16.38
C ASP A 33 12.76 -0.37 -16.11
N LEU A 34 13.22 -0.28 -14.85
CA LEU A 34 14.25 0.66 -14.45
C LEU A 34 15.66 0.08 -14.56
N THR A 35 16.58 0.88 -15.08
CA THR A 35 18.02 0.55 -15.09
C THR A 35 18.73 1.14 -13.87
N PHE A 36 19.00 0.31 -12.86
CA PHE A 36 19.56 0.77 -11.58
C PHE A 36 21.07 1.03 -11.57
N LYS A 37 21.80 0.61 -12.62
CA LYS A 37 23.23 0.92 -12.78
C LYS A 37 23.46 2.43 -12.93
N ALA A 38 22.52 3.15 -13.55
CA ALA A 38 22.60 4.58 -13.74
C ALA A 38 21.95 5.37 -12.58
N PRO A 39 22.50 6.54 -12.18
CA PRO A 39 21.86 7.43 -11.20
C PRO A 39 20.44 7.84 -11.60
N ALA A 40 20.16 7.95 -12.90
CA ALA A 40 18.83 8.30 -13.41
C ALA A 40 17.76 7.26 -13.03
N GLY A 41 18.02 5.96 -13.23
CA GLY A 41 17.05 4.91 -12.87
C GLY A 41 16.85 4.77 -11.37
N ARG A 42 17.88 5.06 -10.57
CA ARG A 42 17.76 5.14 -9.10
C ARG A 42 16.91 6.34 -8.67
N ALA A 43 17.13 7.51 -9.27
CA ALA A 43 16.33 8.69 -9.00
C ALA A 43 14.85 8.48 -9.38
N GLU A 44 14.59 7.81 -10.51
CA GLU A 44 13.25 7.43 -10.95
C GLU A 44 12.57 6.49 -9.94
N LEU A 45 13.28 5.46 -9.45
CA LEU A 45 12.76 4.58 -8.39
C LEU A 45 12.36 5.38 -7.15
N HIS A 46 13.22 6.31 -6.71
CA HIS A 46 12.95 7.17 -5.57
C HIS A 46 11.70 8.03 -5.78
N GLN A 47 11.56 8.63 -6.96
CA GLN A 47 10.39 9.44 -7.30
C GLN A 47 9.10 8.62 -7.34
N ARG A 48 9.13 7.40 -7.92
CA ARG A 48 7.96 6.51 -7.96
C ARG A 48 7.50 6.10 -6.56
N VAL A 49 8.43 5.77 -5.67
CA VAL A 49 8.11 5.47 -4.26
C VAL A 49 7.53 6.68 -3.55
N GLU A 50 8.13 7.87 -3.72
CA GLU A 50 7.56 9.10 -3.14
C GLU A 50 6.15 9.40 -3.66
N ALA A 51 5.93 9.25 -4.97
CA ALA A 51 4.65 9.50 -5.61
C ALA A 51 3.57 8.53 -5.14
N ALA A 52 3.89 7.23 -5.08
CA ALA A 52 3.00 6.20 -4.56
C ALA A 52 2.62 6.49 -3.10
N ALA A 53 3.61 6.84 -2.26
CA ALA A 53 3.36 7.16 -0.85
C ALA A 53 2.45 8.40 -0.70
N ARG A 54 2.73 9.48 -1.44
CA ARG A 54 1.89 10.69 -1.44
C ARG A 54 0.47 10.41 -1.93
N GLN A 55 0.32 9.64 -3.01
CA GLN A 55 -1.00 9.32 -3.55
C GLN A 55 -1.84 8.50 -2.58
N PHE A 56 -1.23 7.56 -1.88
CA PHE A 56 -1.90 6.77 -0.85
C PHE A 56 -2.27 7.63 0.36
N CYS A 57 -1.32 8.36 0.93
CA CYS A 57 -1.54 9.15 2.15
C CYS A 57 -2.57 10.27 1.94
N ARG A 58 -2.65 10.84 0.73
CA ARG A 58 -3.73 11.79 0.38
C ARG A 58 -5.13 11.17 0.44
N ARG A 59 -5.26 9.87 0.15
CA ARG A 59 -6.55 9.16 0.08
C ARG A 59 -6.91 8.47 1.39
N HIS A 60 -5.93 7.85 2.06
CA HIS A 60 -6.15 6.95 3.18
C HIS A 60 -5.44 7.41 4.47
N GLY A 61 -4.73 8.54 4.45
CA GLY A 61 -3.91 8.99 5.57
C GLY A 61 -4.69 9.13 6.88
N LYS A 62 -5.94 9.58 6.84
CA LYS A 62 -6.80 9.71 8.03
C LYS A 62 -7.20 8.38 8.66
N ASP A 63 -7.26 7.34 7.83
CA ASP A 63 -7.71 5.99 8.20
C ASP A 63 -6.55 5.15 8.76
N VAL A 64 -5.36 5.29 8.18
CA VAL A 64 -4.17 4.50 8.55
C VAL A 64 -3.29 5.15 9.62
N THR A 65 -3.48 6.45 9.89
CA THR A 65 -2.66 7.18 10.86
C THR A 65 -3.33 7.15 12.24
N PRO A 66 -2.62 6.73 13.31
CA PRO A 66 -3.14 6.78 14.68
C PRO A 66 -3.60 8.19 15.08
N GLY A 67 -4.60 8.27 15.97
CA GLY A 67 -5.26 9.53 16.33
C GLY A 67 -4.31 10.68 16.67
N GLU A 68 -3.35 10.43 17.57
CA GLU A 68 -2.33 11.41 18.01
C GLU A 68 -1.42 11.90 16.88
N LEU A 69 -1.32 11.15 15.79
CA LEU A 69 -0.42 11.42 14.67
C LEU A 69 -1.15 11.91 13.42
N ARG A 70 -2.49 12.03 13.45
CA ARG A 70 -3.29 12.40 12.26
C ARG A 70 -2.93 13.76 11.67
N LEU A 71 -2.41 14.68 12.49
CA LEU A 71 -1.94 15.99 12.04
C LEU A 71 -0.53 15.95 11.46
N ASP A 72 0.24 14.90 11.77
CA ASP A 72 1.58 14.69 11.21
C ASP A 72 1.49 13.96 9.86
N ALA A 73 1.37 14.75 8.79
CA ALA A 73 1.38 14.23 7.43
C ALA A 73 2.69 13.49 7.07
N SER A 74 3.78 13.74 7.80
CA SER A 74 5.06 13.07 7.57
C SER A 74 5.04 11.62 8.05
N TYR A 75 4.25 11.31 9.09
CA TYR A 75 4.14 9.95 9.64
C TYR A 75 3.65 8.95 8.60
N CYS A 76 2.52 9.24 7.94
CA CYS A 76 1.99 8.36 6.90
C CYS A 76 3.00 8.17 5.76
N LEU A 77 3.69 9.25 5.36
CA LEU A 77 4.65 9.19 4.26
C LEU A 77 5.86 8.31 4.60
N GLU A 78 6.47 8.49 5.77
CA GLU A 78 7.64 7.70 6.16
C GLU A 78 7.28 6.24 6.40
N MET A 79 6.18 5.96 7.09
CA MET A 79 5.71 4.59 7.32
C MET A 79 5.42 3.85 6.02
N LEU A 80 4.73 4.50 5.08
CA LEU A 80 4.39 3.87 3.82
C LEU A 80 5.59 3.72 2.89
N ARG A 81 6.54 4.67 2.89
CA ARG A 81 7.81 4.50 2.19
C ARG A 81 8.57 3.30 2.73
N ALA A 82 8.64 3.15 4.05
CA ALA A 82 9.31 2.03 4.68
C ALA A 82 8.66 0.70 4.29
N SER A 83 7.32 0.61 4.34
CA SER A 83 6.62 -0.63 3.98
C SER A 83 6.76 -1.00 2.50
N ILE A 84 6.68 -0.01 1.59
CA ILE A 84 6.92 -0.21 0.16
C ILE A 84 8.33 -0.78 -0.07
N VAL A 85 9.33 -0.21 0.60
CA VAL A 85 10.73 -0.63 0.44
C VAL A 85 10.96 -2.00 1.06
N ASP A 86 10.33 -2.33 2.18
CA ASP A 86 10.50 -3.63 2.83
C ASP A 86 9.95 -4.79 1.97
N ALA A 87 8.87 -4.54 1.22
CA ALA A 87 8.33 -5.48 0.25
C ALA A 87 9.23 -5.71 -0.99
N MET A 88 10.28 -4.91 -1.19
CA MET A 88 11.18 -5.06 -2.34
C MET A 88 12.27 -6.12 -2.11
N PRO A 89 12.77 -6.76 -3.19
CA PRO A 89 13.97 -7.59 -3.13
C PRO A 89 15.16 -6.83 -2.54
N ARG A 90 16.04 -7.54 -1.83
CA ARG A 90 17.22 -6.95 -1.14
C ARG A 90 18.06 -6.06 -2.05
N GLU A 91 18.28 -6.46 -3.30
CA GLU A 91 19.06 -5.65 -4.25
C GLU A 91 18.37 -4.32 -4.60
N ILE A 92 17.06 -4.32 -4.76
CA ILE A 92 16.29 -3.10 -5.05
C ILE A 92 16.30 -2.15 -3.84
N ARG A 93 16.23 -2.69 -2.62
CA ARG A 93 16.38 -1.90 -1.38
C ARG A 93 17.71 -1.15 -1.33
N LYS A 94 18.82 -1.80 -1.76
CA LYS A 94 20.14 -1.14 -1.85
C LYS A 94 20.11 0.03 -2.84
N TYR A 95 19.52 -0.16 -4.03
CA TYR A 95 19.40 0.89 -5.03
C TYR A 95 18.54 2.06 -4.56
N TYR A 96 17.44 1.79 -3.85
CA TYR A 96 16.63 2.83 -3.23
C TYR A 96 17.42 3.61 -2.15
N GLY A 97 18.20 2.92 -1.32
CA GLY A 97 19.08 3.55 -0.34
C GLY A 97 20.13 4.46 -0.97
N LEU A 98 20.73 4.05 -2.10
CA LEU A 98 21.61 4.90 -2.91
C LEU A 98 20.87 6.12 -3.45
N ALA A 99 19.67 5.93 -4.01
CA ALA A 99 18.85 7.00 -4.55
C ALA A 99 18.53 8.08 -3.50
N ARG A 100 18.18 7.67 -2.26
CA ARG A 100 17.93 8.60 -1.15
C ARG A 100 19.16 9.45 -0.81
N ARG A 101 20.36 8.85 -0.78
CA ARG A 101 21.61 9.59 -0.55
C ARG A 101 21.88 10.59 -1.66
N GLU A 102 21.71 10.18 -2.91
CA GLU A 102 21.87 11.04 -4.10
C GLU A 102 20.89 12.22 -4.08
N ALA A 103 19.62 11.98 -3.71
CA ALA A 103 18.61 13.03 -3.58
C ALA A 103 18.95 14.03 -2.45
N GLY A 104 19.43 13.53 -1.30
CA GLY A 104 19.88 14.37 -0.19
C GLY A 104 21.07 15.27 -0.57
N MET A 105 22.03 14.73 -1.32
CA MET A 105 23.16 15.52 -1.85
C MET A 105 22.70 16.61 -2.82
N ARG A 106 21.73 16.32 -3.71
CA ARG A 106 21.19 17.33 -4.64
C ARG A 106 20.48 18.48 -3.92
N ARG A 107 19.77 18.22 -2.82
CA ARG A 107 19.11 19.27 -2.02
C ARG A 107 20.12 20.22 -1.35
N ARG A 108 21.29 19.73 -0.95
CA ARG A 108 22.34 20.57 -0.33
C ARG A 108 23.11 21.47 -1.30
N ARG A 109 23.03 21.18 -2.60
CA ARG A 109 23.73 21.93 -3.66
C ARG A 109 22.84 23.00 -4.32
N ARG A 110 21.59 23.11 -3.90
CA ARG A 110 20.64 24.16 -4.31
C ARG A 110 20.48 25.13 -3.17
#